data_AF-A0A3M1KY09-F1
#
_entry.id   AF-A0A3M1KY09-F1
#
_cell.length_a   1.000
_cell.length_b   1.000
_cell.length_c   1.000
_cell.angle_alpha   90.00
_cell.angle_beta   90.00
_cell.angle_gamma   90.00
#
_symmetry.space_group_name_H-M   'P 1'
#
loop_
_entity.id
_entity.type
_entity.pdbx_description
1 polymer ?
#
loop_
_entity_poly.entity_id
_entity_poly.type
_entity_poly.pdbx_seq_one_letter_code
_entity_poly.pdbx_strand_id
1 'polypeptide(L)'
;QSNEGVAAPVRTYQDLLKNPYDESLFEYYTRAELSVVGLEVNTRPFGVRGIVSDMDISPDGRYVLVEALRRPFSYIVPWYRFAYAARVYDRSGKPVRTIAELPVAESLPKGFNAVRLGPRNIGWRADAPATLHWVEAQDGGDPKREAAVRDRLFLLDAPFQGEARPVLDFSLRYSGITWGNDHTAIAYERWWRNRRSITRAWSPGNPEAAPKVLFDRSYEDRYSDPGDFETVANAAGRRVLLMQNEGQVLFLTGRGASPEGDRPFVDQYHLPTGKTTRLWRSEAPYYEYAVAILDPENGTALTRREANYEPPNYFVRNLRTGALTQITHFPNPYESLQGVTKEFIQFKRADGVDLTGTLYLPAGYDKERDGPLPVFMWAYPREYKDA
;
A
#
# COMPACT_ATOMS: atom_id res chain seq x y z
N GLN A 1 11.60 15.90 -35.51
CA GLN A 1 12.61 14.81 -35.51
C GLN A 1 11.98 13.58 -36.13
N SER A 2 12.61 13.02 -37.16
CA SER A 2 12.18 11.78 -37.82
C SER A 2 12.51 10.59 -36.93
N ASN A 3 11.53 9.71 -36.68
CA ASN A 3 11.71 8.44 -35.96
C ASN A 3 11.85 7.32 -36.99
N GLU A 4 13.09 6.91 -37.27
CA GLU A 4 13.35 5.62 -37.90
C GLU A 4 13.24 4.51 -36.84
N GLY A 5 12.60 3.41 -37.23
CA GLY A 5 12.01 2.43 -36.33
C GLY A 5 12.99 1.69 -35.44
N VAL A 6 12.73 1.76 -34.13
CA VAL A 6 12.45 0.57 -33.29
C VAL A 6 11.29 0.95 -32.36
N ALA A 7 10.10 0.42 -32.62
CA ALA A 7 8.98 0.55 -31.69
C ALA A 7 9.31 -0.27 -30.42
N ALA A 8 9.72 0.42 -29.36
CA ALA A 8 9.81 -0.15 -28.03
C ALA A 8 8.89 0.66 -27.11
N PRO A 9 8.00 0.03 -26.33
CA PRO A 9 7.07 0.75 -25.48
C PRO A 9 7.84 1.46 -24.37
N VAL A 10 8.15 2.74 -24.57
CA VAL A 10 8.38 3.66 -23.46
C VAL A 10 7.00 3.82 -22.80
N ARG A 11 6.95 3.81 -21.48
CA ARG A 11 5.69 4.02 -20.76
C ARG A 11 5.13 5.38 -21.17
N THR A 12 4.03 5.39 -21.91
CA THR A 12 3.34 6.62 -22.27
C THR A 12 2.70 7.16 -20.99
N TYR A 13 3.06 8.39 -20.64
CA TYR A 13 2.42 9.11 -19.56
C TYR A 13 1.44 10.11 -20.15
N GLN A 14 0.25 10.15 -19.56
CA GLN A 14 -0.76 11.16 -19.87
C GLN A 14 -0.57 12.37 -18.93
N ASP A 15 -1.17 13.50 -19.28
CA ASP A 15 -1.27 14.69 -18.43
C ASP A 15 0.08 15.28 -17.96
N LEU A 16 1.09 15.22 -18.83
CA LEU A 16 2.38 15.86 -18.61
C LEU A 16 2.30 17.37 -18.85
N LEU A 17 3.19 18.11 -18.18
CA LEU A 17 3.44 19.52 -18.48
C LEU A 17 3.83 19.65 -19.96
N LYS A 18 3.32 20.66 -20.66
CA LYS A 18 3.57 20.84 -22.10
C LYS A 18 4.49 22.01 -22.41
N ASN A 19 4.59 22.99 -21.52
CA ASN A 19 5.29 24.25 -21.76
C ASN A 19 5.58 25.01 -20.44
N PRO A 20 6.35 26.11 -20.47
CA PRO A 20 6.65 26.91 -19.27
C PRO A 20 5.44 27.56 -18.59
N TYR A 21 4.34 27.78 -19.30
CA TYR A 21 3.10 28.28 -18.69
C TYR A 21 2.47 27.19 -17.81
N ASP A 22 2.44 25.94 -18.26
CA ASP A 22 2.01 24.79 -17.44
C ASP A 22 2.89 24.62 -16.19
N GLU A 23 4.21 24.83 -16.28
CA GLU A 23 5.09 24.82 -15.10
C GLU A 23 4.69 25.90 -14.08
N SER A 24 4.35 27.09 -14.57
CA SER A 24 3.96 28.23 -13.74
C SER A 24 2.62 27.96 -13.05
N LEU A 25 1.66 27.40 -13.79
CA LEU A 25 0.39 26.96 -13.21
C LEU A 25 0.59 25.83 -12.21
N PHE A 26 1.41 24.83 -12.53
CA PHE A 26 1.73 23.73 -11.64
C PHE A 26 2.32 24.26 -10.33
N GLU A 27 3.36 25.09 -10.40
CA GLU A 27 3.97 25.70 -9.21
C GLU A 27 2.97 26.56 -8.43
N TYR A 28 2.13 27.34 -9.11
CA TYR A 28 1.11 28.15 -8.45
C TYR A 28 0.09 27.31 -7.68
N TYR A 29 -0.52 26.31 -8.32
CA TYR A 29 -1.59 25.51 -7.73
C TYR A 29 -1.10 24.49 -6.71
N THR A 30 0.16 24.05 -6.81
CA THR A 30 0.72 23.03 -5.89
C THR A 30 1.54 23.63 -4.76
N ARG A 31 1.65 24.95 -4.68
CA ARG A 31 2.34 25.62 -3.58
C ARG A 31 1.54 25.54 -2.30
N ALA A 32 2.19 25.05 -1.25
CA ALA A 32 1.66 24.98 0.10
C ALA A 32 2.60 25.70 1.09
N GLU A 33 2.05 26.03 2.25
CA GLU A 33 2.79 26.48 3.42
C GLU A 33 2.38 25.64 4.63
N LEU A 34 3.36 25.06 5.31
CA LEU A 34 3.11 24.24 6.49
C LEU A 34 2.79 25.14 7.69
N SER A 35 1.78 24.74 8.46
CA SER A 35 1.34 25.40 9.67
C SER A 35 1.17 24.40 10.80
N VAL A 36 1.38 24.86 12.04
CA VAL A 36 1.07 24.10 13.24
C VAL A 36 -0.30 24.56 13.73
N VAL A 37 -1.25 23.62 13.81
CA VAL A 37 -2.61 23.86 14.29
C VAL A 37 -2.75 23.28 15.69
N GLY A 38 -3.03 24.13 16.67
CA GLY A 38 -3.36 23.72 18.04
C GLY A 38 -4.81 23.21 18.16
N LEU A 39 -5.07 22.39 19.17
CA LEU A 39 -6.41 21.83 19.43
C LEU A 39 -7.47 22.90 19.77
N GLU A 40 -7.02 24.04 20.29
CA GLU A 40 -7.87 25.19 20.65
C GLU A 40 -7.94 26.25 19.52
N VAL A 41 -7.68 25.84 18.27
CA VAL A 41 -7.74 26.70 17.06
C VAL A 41 -6.73 27.86 17.07
N ASN A 42 -5.55 27.63 17.64
CA ASN A 42 -4.40 28.52 17.48
C ASN A 42 -3.50 27.99 16.35
N THR A 43 -3.46 28.70 15.23
CA THR A 43 -2.61 28.36 14.08
C THR A 43 -1.38 29.25 14.03
N ARG A 44 -0.19 28.66 13.89
CA ARG A 44 1.06 29.41 13.66
C ARG A 44 1.80 28.85 12.45
N PRO A 45 2.55 29.68 11.70
CA PRO A 45 3.41 29.19 10.64
C PRO A 45 4.44 28.18 11.15
N PHE A 46 4.69 27.13 10.37
CA PHE A 46 5.84 26.24 10.55
C PHE A 46 7.07 26.76 9.80
N GLY A 47 6.89 27.65 8.81
CA GLY A 47 7.98 28.31 8.10
C GLY A 47 8.51 27.56 6.86
N VAL A 48 7.90 26.43 6.50
CA VAL A 48 8.22 25.70 5.25
C VAL A 48 7.17 26.04 4.19
N ARG A 49 7.61 26.61 3.07
CA ARG A 49 6.77 26.98 1.91
C ARG A 49 7.36 26.42 0.63
N GLY A 50 6.54 25.80 -0.21
CA GLY A 50 6.97 25.18 -1.47
C GLY A 50 5.95 24.18 -1.98
N ILE A 51 6.34 23.36 -2.95
CA ILE A 51 5.50 22.25 -3.42
C ILE A 51 5.76 21.06 -2.49
N VAL A 52 5.09 21.06 -1.34
CA VAL A 52 5.22 19.98 -0.35
C VAL A 52 4.47 18.76 -0.86
N SER A 53 5.20 17.70 -1.19
CA SER A 53 4.63 16.44 -1.69
C SER A 53 4.30 15.47 -0.57
N ASP A 54 5.02 15.55 0.55
CA ASP A 54 4.76 14.73 1.73
C ASP A 54 5.31 15.38 3.01
N MET A 55 4.74 15.02 4.15
CA MET A 55 5.27 15.37 5.47
C MET A 55 4.90 14.30 6.52
N ASP A 56 5.84 13.99 7.41
CA ASP A 56 5.58 13.11 8.54
C ASP A 56 6.32 13.56 9.81
N ILE A 57 5.67 13.43 10.95
CA ILE A 57 6.20 13.83 12.26
C ILE A 57 6.94 12.64 12.89
N SER A 58 8.06 12.84 13.57
CA SER A 58 8.69 11.74 14.29
C SER A 58 7.77 11.18 15.39
N PRO A 59 7.82 9.88 15.73
CA PRO A 59 6.99 9.31 16.79
C PRO A 59 7.11 10.03 18.15
N ASP A 60 8.27 10.59 18.47
CA ASP A 60 8.48 11.42 19.67
C ASP A 60 7.97 12.88 19.53
N GLY A 61 7.44 13.26 18.38
CA GLY A 61 6.87 14.57 18.10
C GLY A 61 7.89 15.72 18.01
N ARG A 62 9.20 15.44 18.03
CA ARG A 62 10.25 16.48 18.08
C ARG A 62 10.69 16.96 16.71
N TYR A 63 10.51 16.16 15.67
CA TYR A 63 10.99 16.43 14.33
C TYR A 63 9.87 16.27 13.29
N VAL A 64 10.03 16.94 12.15
CA VAL A 64 9.16 16.84 10.99
C VAL A 64 10.02 16.54 9.77
N LEU A 65 9.80 15.40 9.14
CA LEU A 65 10.32 15.08 7.82
C LEU A 65 9.42 15.76 6.79
N VAL A 66 9.99 16.54 5.88
CA VAL A 66 9.25 17.18 4.79
C VAL A 66 9.91 16.83 3.47
N GLU A 67 9.11 16.34 2.53
CA GLU A 67 9.49 16.16 1.14
C GLU A 67 8.87 17.27 0.30
N ALA A 68 9.69 17.94 -0.51
CA ALA A 68 9.22 19.02 -1.37
C ALA A 68 9.84 18.92 -2.77
N LEU A 69 8.99 19.07 -3.80
CA LEU A 69 9.44 19.15 -5.18
C LEU A 69 10.20 20.44 -5.43
N ARG A 70 11.16 20.37 -6.34
CA ARG A 70 12.06 21.47 -6.73
C ARG A 70 12.14 21.53 -8.24
N ARG A 71 12.50 22.72 -8.74
CA ARG A 71 12.96 22.88 -10.12
C ARG A 71 14.29 22.12 -10.33
N PRO A 72 14.58 21.67 -11.56
CA PRO A 72 13.71 21.74 -12.74
C PRO A 72 12.54 20.73 -12.68
N PHE A 73 11.44 21.05 -13.37
CA PHE A 73 10.37 20.09 -13.66
C PHE A 73 10.65 19.38 -14.99
N SER A 74 9.84 18.39 -15.32
CA SER A 74 9.96 17.65 -16.58
C SER A 74 8.67 17.71 -17.39
N TYR A 75 8.84 17.72 -18.71
CA TYR A 75 7.76 17.61 -19.70
C TYR A 75 7.55 16.16 -20.18
N ILE A 76 8.39 15.21 -19.76
CA ILE A 76 8.38 13.83 -20.28
C ILE A 76 8.15 12.77 -19.20
N VAL A 77 8.13 13.16 -17.92
CA VAL A 77 7.79 12.28 -16.80
C VAL A 77 6.80 12.94 -15.84
N PRO A 78 5.97 12.16 -15.11
CA PRO A 78 5.03 12.72 -14.13
C PRO A 78 5.72 13.36 -12.92
N TRP A 79 4.96 14.14 -12.16
CA TRP A 79 5.45 14.93 -11.01
C TRP A 79 6.24 14.12 -9.98
N TYR A 80 5.89 12.86 -9.75
CA TYR A 80 6.58 11.98 -8.79
C TYR A 80 8.00 11.59 -9.23
N ARG A 81 8.44 12.02 -10.42
CA ARG A 81 9.82 11.90 -10.93
C ARG A 81 10.54 13.24 -11.04
N PHE A 82 9.92 14.35 -10.61
CA PHE A 82 10.60 15.64 -10.57
C PHE A 82 11.74 15.63 -9.54
N ALA A 83 12.59 16.65 -9.61
CA ALA A 83 13.57 16.87 -8.58
C ALA A 83 12.86 17.14 -7.25
N TYR A 84 13.39 16.62 -6.15
CA TYR A 84 12.84 16.87 -4.82
C TYR A 84 13.92 16.84 -3.75
N ALA A 85 13.61 17.41 -2.60
CA ALA A 85 14.45 17.32 -1.41
C ALA A 85 13.65 16.78 -0.23
N ALA A 86 14.29 15.92 0.57
CA ALA A 86 13.79 15.46 1.85
C ALA A 86 14.63 16.07 2.97
N ARG A 87 13.99 16.80 3.88
CA ARG A 87 14.66 17.51 4.97
C ARG A 87 13.95 17.29 6.29
N VAL A 88 14.73 17.14 7.35
CA VAL A 88 14.25 17.11 8.73
C VAL A 88 14.29 18.52 9.29
N TYR A 89 13.19 18.93 9.90
CA TYR A 89 13.04 20.15 10.67
C TYR A 89 12.77 19.81 12.13
N ASP A 90 13.13 20.69 13.05
CA ASP A 90 12.64 20.60 14.42
C ASP A 90 11.18 21.08 14.53
N ARG A 91 10.57 20.89 15.70
CA ARG A 91 9.17 21.31 15.97
C ARG A 91 8.93 22.83 15.85
N SER A 92 9.99 23.63 15.83
CA SER A 92 9.91 25.08 15.61
C SER A 92 9.97 25.47 14.14
N GLY A 93 10.28 24.53 13.24
CA GLY A 93 10.43 24.79 11.81
C GLY A 93 11.86 25.07 11.37
N LYS A 94 12.85 24.90 12.25
CA LYS A 94 14.26 25.10 11.87
C LYS A 94 14.80 23.87 11.18
N PRO A 95 15.54 24.02 10.06
CA PRO A 95 16.15 22.89 9.38
C PRO A 95 17.22 22.25 10.27
N VAL A 96 17.19 20.93 10.37
CA VAL A 96 18.13 20.11 11.16
C VAL A 96 19.09 19.36 10.24
N ARG A 97 18.56 18.66 9.22
CA ARG A 97 19.36 17.84 8.30
C ARG A 97 18.68 17.71 6.94
N THR A 98 19.46 17.80 5.87
CA THR A 98 19.03 17.35 4.54
C THR A 98 19.36 15.86 4.40
N ILE A 99 18.36 15.04 4.11
CA ILE A 99 18.50 13.59 3.95
C ILE A 99 18.73 13.23 2.49
N ALA A 100 18.04 13.91 1.59
CA ALA A 100 18.18 13.69 0.15
C ALA A 100 17.97 14.99 -0.62
N GLU A 101 18.75 15.18 -1.68
CA GLU A 101 18.45 16.09 -2.78
C GLU A 101 18.60 15.30 -4.07
N LEU A 102 17.49 14.99 -4.72
CA LEU A 102 17.51 14.12 -5.89
C LEU A 102 17.10 14.91 -7.15
N PRO A 103 17.82 14.76 -8.27
CA PRO A 103 17.53 15.47 -9.52
C PRO A 103 16.25 14.92 -10.18
N VAL A 104 15.84 15.49 -11.32
CA VAL A 104 14.75 14.90 -12.11
C VAL A 104 15.15 13.50 -12.60
N ALA A 105 14.23 12.54 -12.54
CA ALA A 105 14.42 11.16 -12.96
C ALA A 105 13.82 10.88 -14.36
N GLU A 106 14.35 11.53 -15.39
CA GLU A 106 13.93 11.30 -16.80
C GLU A 106 14.46 9.99 -17.37
N SER A 107 15.71 9.66 -17.07
CA SER A 107 16.41 8.50 -17.63
C SER A 107 16.49 7.32 -16.66
N LEU A 108 15.35 6.89 -16.11
CA LEU A 108 15.33 5.64 -15.34
C LEU A 108 15.56 4.42 -16.26
N PRO A 109 16.23 3.36 -15.76
CA PRO A 109 16.33 2.10 -16.48
C PRO A 109 14.96 1.58 -16.93
N LYS A 110 14.95 0.84 -18.04
CA LYS A 110 13.70 0.29 -18.60
C LYS A 110 13.29 -0.98 -17.88
N GLY A 111 12.03 -1.05 -17.47
CA GLY A 111 11.41 -2.25 -16.91
C GLY A 111 10.73 -1.99 -15.56
N PHE A 112 9.85 -2.90 -15.17
CA PHE A 112 9.32 -2.90 -13.81
C PHE A 112 10.44 -3.19 -12.81
N ASN A 113 10.27 -2.70 -11.57
CA ASN A 113 11.32 -2.66 -10.53
C ASN A 113 12.53 -1.76 -10.85
N ALA A 114 12.52 -1.01 -11.95
CA ALA A 114 13.45 0.09 -12.14
C ALA A 114 13.14 1.23 -11.17
N VAL A 115 14.19 1.74 -10.53
CA VAL A 115 14.08 2.77 -9.49
C VAL A 115 15.16 3.84 -9.70
N ARG A 116 14.94 5.02 -9.13
CA ARG A 116 15.95 6.08 -9.07
C ARG A 116 17.09 5.72 -8.12
N LEU A 117 18.25 6.33 -8.35
CA LEU A 117 19.37 6.30 -7.42
C LEU A 117 19.15 7.27 -6.25
N GLY A 118 19.90 7.04 -5.17
CA GLY A 118 19.82 7.79 -3.91
C GLY A 118 18.72 7.28 -2.97
N PRO A 119 18.53 7.95 -1.82
CA PRO A 119 17.51 7.59 -0.83
C PRO A 119 16.09 7.52 -1.42
N ARG A 120 15.39 6.43 -1.14
CA ARG A 120 13.97 6.23 -1.48
C ARG A 120 13.22 5.75 -0.26
N ASN A 121 11.89 5.95 -0.24
CA ASN A 121 11.03 5.49 0.84
C ASN A 121 11.51 5.99 2.21
N ILE A 122 11.80 7.30 2.27
CA ILE A 122 12.32 7.93 3.48
C ILE A 122 11.16 8.04 4.47
N GLY A 123 11.37 7.60 5.71
CA GLY A 123 10.32 7.69 6.72
C GLY A 123 10.85 7.44 8.13
N TRP A 124 9.96 7.52 9.10
CA TRP A 124 10.29 7.21 10.49
C TRP A 124 10.14 5.72 10.78
N ARG A 125 11.01 5.18 11.62
CA ARG A 125 10.74 3.92 12.33
C ARG A 125 9.55 4.13 13.26
N ALA A 126 8.41 3.51 12.96
CA ALA A 126 7.17 3.74 13.69
C ALA A 126 7.22 3.29 15.17
N ASP A 127 8.15 2.40 15.48
CA ASP A 127 8.40 1.79 16.79
C ASP A 127 9.50 2.48 17.62
N ALA A 128 10.20 3.47 17.06
CA ALA A 128 11.31 4.18 17.70
C ALA A 128 11.06 5.69 17.77
N PRO A 129 11.66 6.43 18.73
CA PRO A 129 11.36 7.85 18.95
C PRO A 129 11.55 8.76 17.71
N ALA A 130 12.76 8.83 17.16
CA ALA A 130 13.10 9.67 16.01
C ALA A 130 14.28 9.06 15.24
N THR A 131 14.06 7.86 14.69
CA THR A 131 15.02 7.19 13.81
C THR A 131 14.46 7.20 12.40
N LEU A 132 15.21 7.79 11.46
CA LEU A 132 14.88 7.73 10.04
C LEU A 132 15.28 6.37 9.47
N HIS A 133 14.56 5.97 8.42
CA HIS A 133 14.96 4.91 7.53
C HIS A 133 14.78 5.33 6.07
N TRP A 134 15.55 4.71 5.18
CA TRP A 134 15.35 4.77 3.73
C TRP A 134 16.05 3.59 3.08
N VAL A 135 15.76 3.36 1.79
CA VAL A 135 16.45 2.35 0.99
C VAL A 135 17.20 2.96 -0.18
N GLU A 136 18.32 2.36 -0.55
CA GLU A 136 19.08 2.72 -1.74
C GLU A 136 19.33 1.51 -2.64
N ALA A 137 19.23 1.74 -3.95
CA ALA A 137 19.46 0.69 -4.95
C ALA A 137 20.95 0.35 -5.07
N GLN A 138 21.28 -0.93 -4.94
CA GLN A 138 22.64 -1.47 -5.03
C GLN A 138 22.99 -1.99 -6.43
N ASP A 139 21.98 -2.15 -7.29
CA ASP A 139 22.08 -2.62 -8.68
C ASP A 139 22.03 -1.48 -9.71
N GLY A 140 22.33 -0.24 -9.28
CA GLY A 140 22.19 0.94 -10.14
C GLY A 140 20.73 1.29 -10.46
N GLY A 141 19.76 0.66 -9.78
CA GLY A 141 18.34 0.82 -10.07
C GLY A 141 17.87 0.12 -11.34
N ASP A 142 18.73 -0.70 -11.97
CA ASP A 142 18.42 -1.41 -13.21
C ASP A 142 18.01 -2.86 -12.93
N PRO A 143 16.74 -3.24 -13.19
CA PRO A 143 16.26 -4.60 -12.95
C PRO A 143 16.90 -5.65 -13.89
N LYS A 144 17.59 -5.23 -14.95
CA LYS A 144 18.33 -6.14 -15.85
C LYS A 144 19.73 -6.46 -15.35
N ARG A 145 20.31 -5.62 -14.49
CA ARG A 145 21.62 -5.88 -13.90
C ARG A 145 21.49 -7.00 -12.87
N GLU A 146 22.35 -7.99 -12.95
CA GLU A 146 22.44 -9.02 -11.92
C GLU A 146 23.10 -8.47 -10.67
N ALA A 147 22.49 -8.74 -9.51
CA ALA A 147 23.01 -8.35 -8.21
C ALA A 147 22.43 -9.26 -7.13
N ALA A 148 23.26 -9.67 -6.18
CA ALA A 148 22.82 -10.44 -5.01
C ALA A 148 22.05 -9.57 -4.01
N VAL A 149 22.46 -8.30 -3.89
CA VAL A 149 21.77 -7.25 -3.13
C VAL A 149 21.26 -6.23 -4.14
N ARG A 150 19.95 -5.99 -4.12
CA ARG A 150 19.29 -5.03 -5.02
C ARG A 150 18.92 -3.73 -4.34
N ASP A 151 18.50 -3.83 -3.08
CA ASP A 151 18.27 -2.69 -2.19
C ASP A 151 18.95 -2.92 -0.85
N ARG A 152 19.30 -1.82 -0.20
CA ARG A 152 19.84 -1.80 1.17
C ARG A 152 19.09 -0.78 2.00
N LEU A 153 18.63 -1.19 3.18
CA LEU A 153 18.01 -0.34 4.18
C LEU A 153 19.07 0.35 5.02
N PHE A 154 18.88 1.64 5.26
CA PHE A 154 19.71 2.45 6.15
C PHE A 154 18.86 3.00 7.29
N LEU A 155 19.48 3.15 8.45
CA LEU A 155 18.92 3.89 9.59
C LEU A 155 19.79 5.10 9.94
N LEU A 156 19.17 6.16 10.41
CA LEU A 156 19.85 7.32 10.99
C LEU A 156 19.10 7.82 12.22
N ASP A 157 19.78 7.74 13.37
CA ASP A 157 19.21 8.13 14.65
C ASP A 157 19.30 9.65 14.87
N ALA A 158 18.28 10.24 15.51
CA ALA A 158 18.37 11.61 16.03
C ALA A 158 19.58 11.74 16.97
N PRO A 159 20.32 12.87 16.97
CA PRO A 159 20.00 14.15 16.32
C PRO A 159 20.50 14.27 14.86
N PHE A 160 20.70 13.15 14.14
CA PHE A 160 21.05 13.12 12.70
C PHE A 160 22.42 13.75 12.38
N GLN A 161 23.33 13.73 13.36
CA GLN A 161 24.72 14.21 13.20
C GLN A 161 25.69 13.10 12.75
N GLY A 162 25.32 11.84 12.97
CA GLY A 162 26.12 10.69 12.53
C GLY A 162 25.92 10.33 11.06
N GLU A 163 26.59 9.27 10.64
CA GLU A 163 26.40 8.64 9.33
C GLU A 163 25.28 7.61 9.37
N ALA A 164 24.66 7.41 8.21
CA ALA A 164 23.63 6.40 8.04
C ALA A 164 24.23 5.00 8.13
N ARG A 165 23.63 4.12 8.94
CA ARG A 165 24.09 2.74 9.10
C ARG A 165 23.26 1.79 8.23
N PRO A 166 23.89 0.92 7.42
CA PRO A 166 23.16 -0.13 6.71
C PRO A 166 22.70 -1.19 7.72
N VAL A 167 21.48 -1.71 7.55
CA VAL A 167 20.88 -2.63 8.53
C VAL A 167 20.18 -3.83 7.95
N LEU A 168 19.84 -3.81 6.66
CA LEU A 168 19.18 -4.93 6.00
C LEU A 168 19.40 -4.88 4.49
N ASP A 169 19.82 -6.01 3.93
CA ASP A 169 19.97 -6.18 2.49
C ASP A 169 18.79 -6.98 1.91
N PHE A 170 18.32 -6.54 0.74
CA PHE A 170 17.23 -7.15 0.00
C PHE A 170 17.77 -7.81 -1.26
N SER A 171 17.35 -9.05 -1.52
CA SER A 171 17.69 -9.75 -2.76
C SER A 171 16.75 -9.40 -3.92
N LEU A 172 15.55 -8.90 -3.60
CA LEU A 172 14.59 -8.33 -4.55
C LEU A 172 14.43 -6.82 -4.31
N ARG A 173 13.48 -6.17 -4.99
CA ARG A 173 13.25 -4.73 -4.77
C ARG A 173 12.43 -4.54 -3.48
N TYR A 174 12.83 -3.60 -2.65
CA TYR A 174 12.10 -3.22 -1.44
C TYR A 174 10.63 -2.92 -1.75
N SER A 175 9.72 -3.42 -0.92
CA SER A 175 8.28 -3.18 -1.05
C SER A 175 7.58 -2.75 0.25
N GLY A 176 8.33 -2.48 1.32
CA GLY A 176 7.77 -2.01 2.59
C GLY A 176 8.43 -2.65 3.81
N ILE A 177 8.21 -2.03 4.97
CA ILE A 177 8.49 -2.60 6.29
C ILE A 177 7.28 -2.31 7.19
N THR A 178 6.89 -3.30 7.97
CA THR A 178 5.99 -3.13 9.12
C THR A 178 6.84 -3.19 10.39
N TRP A 179 6.99 -2.06 11.03
CA TRP A 179 7.75 -1.93 12.28
C TRP A 179 6.99 -2.55 13.46
N GLY A 180 7.70 -3.15 14.41
CA GLY A 180 7.12 -3.72 15.61
C GLY A 180 7.76 -3.16 16.86
N ASN A 181 9.01 -3.56 17.07
CA ASN A 181 9.90 -3.08 18.13
C ASN A 181 11.36 -3.35 17.70
N ASP A 182 12.31 -3.04 18.60
CA ASP A 182 13.74 -3.27 18.36
C ASP A 182 14.11 -4.75 18.14
N HIS A 183 13.27 -5.71 18.51
CA HIS A 183 13.52 -7.14 18.31
C HIS A 183 12.84 -7.71 17.06
N THR A 184 11.82 -7.06 16.53
CA THR A 184 11.01 -7.60 15.44
C THR A 184 10.43 -6.50 14.56
N ALA A 185 10.78 -6.56 13.28
CA ALA A 185 10.11 -5.88 12.17
C ALA A 185 9.93 -6.86 11.01
N ILE A 186 8.90 -6.65 10.20
CA ILE A 186 8.63 -7.45 8.99
C ILE A 186 9.03 -6.64 7.77
N ALA A 187 9.93 -7.18 6.95
CA ALA A 187 10.38 -6.57 5.71
C ALA A 187 9.81 -7.34 4.52
N TYR A 188 9.40 -6.59 3.49
CA TYR A 188 8.80 -7.14 2.28
C TYR A 188 9.63 -6.75 1.06
N GLU A 189 9.84 -7.70 0.17
CA GLU A 189 10.51 -7.48 -1.11
C GLU A 189 9.75 -8.18 -2.23
N ARG A 190 9.71 -7.56 -3.41
CA ARG A 190 8.97 -8.06 -4.58
C ARG A 190 9.78 -7.94 -5.85
N TRP A 191 9.55 -8.89 -6.76
CA TRP A 191 10.13 -8.89 -8.08
C TRP A 191 9.11 -9.23 -9.15
N TRP A 192 8.91 -8.30 -10.07
CA TRP A 192 7.83 -8.40 -11.04
C TRP A 192 8.10 -9.48 -12.08
N ARG A 193 9.36 -9.66 -12.48
CA ARG A 193 9.72 -10.55 -13.61
C ARG A 193 9.25 -11.98 -13.40
N ASN A 194 9.29 -12.47 -12.16
CA ASN A 194 8.89 -13.82 -11.76
C ASN A 194 7.79 -13.82 -10.69
N ARG A 195 7.14 -12.67 -10.47
CA ARG A 195 6.04 -12.51 -9.50
C ARG A 195 6.40 -12.89 -8.08
N ARG A 196 7.69 -12.93 -7.75
CA ARG A 196 8.17 -13.42 -6.46
C ARG A 196 8.02 -12.34 -5.40
N SER A 197 7.55 -12.73 -4.24
CA SER A 197 7.55 -11.94 -3.02
C SER A 197 8.25 -12.71 -1.91
N ILE A 198 9.14 -12.05 -1.19
CA ILE A 198 9.76 -12.60 0.02
C ILE A 198 9.38 -11.69 1.18
N THR A 199 8.97 -12.31 2.29
CA THR A 199 8.66 -11.65 3.56
C THR A 199 9.63 -12.17 4.61
N ARG A 200 10.27 -11.27 5.35
CA ARG A 200 11.31 -11.60 6.34
C ARG A 200 11.01 -10.94 7.67
N ALA A 201 11.25 -11.65 8.77
CA ALA A 201 11.39 -11.04 10.09
C ALA A 201 12.86 -10.73 10.36
N TRP A 202 13.13 -9.60 11.01
CA TRP A 202 14.47 -9.19 11.40
C TRP A 202 14.42 -8.32 12.66
N SER A 203 15.59 -8.09 13.28
CA SER A 203 15.72 -7.36 14.54
C SER A 203 16.39 -6.00 14.31
N PRO A 204 15.65 -4.87 14.34
CA PRO A 204 16.22 -3.54 14.13
C PRO A 204 17.31 -3.13 15.12
N GLY A 205 17.21 -3.61 16.36
CA GLY A 205 18.18 -3.39 17.44
C GLY A 205 19.38 -4.32 17.38
N ASN A 206 19.35 -5.37 16.55
CA ASN A 206 20.49 -6.25 16.29
C ASN A 206 20.59 -6.58 14.79
N PRO A 207 20.99 -5.61 13.94
CA PRO A 207 21.02 -5.77 12.49
C PRO A 207 22.05 -6.80 12.00
N GLU A 208 23.02 -7.19 12.82
CA GLU A 208 23.99 -8.25 12.51
C GLU A 208 23.35 -9.65 12.56
N ALA A 209 22.22 -9.81 13.24
CA ALA A 209 21.49 -11.06 13.24
C ALA A 209 20.83 -11.32 11.88
N ALA A 210 21.04 -12.52 11.33
CA ALA A 210 20.49 -12.86 10.02
C ALA A 210 18.95 -12.79 10.02
N PRO A 211 18.32 -12.15 9.01
CA PRO A 211 16.88 -12.10 8.90
C PRO A 211 16.29 -13.49 8.61
N LYS A 212 15.14 -13.80 9.21
CA LYS A 212 14.41 -15.05 9.01
C LYS A 212 13.39 -14.89 7.89
N VAL A 213 13.49 -15.70 6.83
CA VAL A 213 12.44 -15.78 5.79
C VAL A 213 11.19 -16.40 6.41
N LEU A 214 10.07 -15.70 6.31
CA LEU A 214 8.75 -16.17 6.75
C LEU A 214 7.98 -16.78 5.59
N PHE A 215 7.95 -16.07 4.45
CA PHE A 215 7.24 -16.47 3.25
C PHE A 215 8.08 -16.16 2.02
N ASP A 216 8.13 -17.09 1.07
CA ASP A 216 8.78 -16.94 -0.23
C ASP A 216 7.88 -17.62 -1.27
N ARG A 217 7.20 -16.81 -2.07
CA ARG A 217 6.10 -17.28 -2.93
C ARG A 217 5.93 -16.42 -4.16
N SER A 218 5.14 -16.92 -5.11
CA SER A 218 4.53 -16.09 -6.13
C SER A 218 3.33 -15.34 -5.53
N TYR A 219 3.26 -14.01 -5.70
CA TYR A 219 2.09 -13.25 -5.26
C TYR A 219 0.88 -13.41 -6.18
N GLU A 220 1.01 -14.10 -7.32
CA GLU A 220 -0.12 -14.49 -8.18
C GLU A 220 -0.80 -15.78 -7.69
N ASP A 221 -0.13 -16.58 -6.84
CA ASP A 221 -0.74 -17.75 -6.20
C ASP A 221 -1.64 -17.30 -5.04
N ARG A 222 -2.84 -16.82 -5.37
CA ARG A 222 -3.80 -16.29 -4.39
C ARG A 222 -4.28 -17.32 -3.37
N TYR A 223 -4.17 -18.61 -3.65
CA TYR A 223 -4.66 -19.67 -2.74
C TYR A 223 -3.68 -19.95 -1.59
N SER A 224 -2.38 -19.74 -1.81
CA SER A 224 -1.36 -19.84 -0.75
C SER A 224 -1.06 -18.51 -0.04
N ASP A 225 -1.86 -17.46 -0.29
CA ASP A 225 -1.62 -16.13 0.26
C ASP A 225 -1.77 -16.12 1.80
N PRO A 226 -0.70 -15.90 2.58
CA PRO A 226 -0.76 -15.93 4.03
C PRO A 226 -1.50 -14.73 4.63
N GLY A 227 -1.82 -13.72 3.81
CA GLY A 227 -2.40 -12.46 4.25
C GLY A 227 -1.34 -11.43 4.65
N ASP A 228 -1.82 -10.34 5.22
CA ASP A 228 -1.04 -9.19 5.67
C ASP A 228 -0.95 -9.19 7.20
N PHE A 229 0.20 -8.77 7.73
CA PHE A 229 0.40 -8.68 9.18
C PHE A 229 -0.41 -7.52 9.76
N GLU A 230 -1.22 -7.84 10.76
CA GLU A 230 -2.03 -6.86 11.47
C GLU A 230 -1.18 -5.92 12.32
N THR A 231 -1.70 -4.72 12.50
CA THR A 231 -1.02 -3.65 13.23
C THR A 231 -1.96 -2.97 14.23
N VAL A 232 -1.38 -2.37 15.25
CA VAL A 232 -2.07 -1.63 16.32
C VAL A 232 -1.38 -0.28 16.52
N ALA A 233 -2.13 0.72 16.99
CA ALA A 233 -1.53 2.00 17.37
C ALA A 233 -0.70 1.83 18.66
N ASN A 234 0.54 2.30 18.66
CA ASN A 234 1.35 2.43 19.87
C ASN A 234 1.02 3.72 20.63
N ALA A 235 1.71 3.97 21.75
CA ALA A 235 1.52 5.16 22.57
C ALA A 235 1.79 6.50 21.83
N ALA A 236 2.55 6.47 20.74
CA ALA A 236 2.80 7.62 19.86
C ALA A 236 1.75 7.76 18.74
N GLY A 237 0.70 6.94 18.73
CA GLY A 237 -0.32 6.91 17.68
C GLY A 237 0.16 6.30 16.36
N ARG A 238 1.31 5.63 16.35
CA ARG A 238 1.91 5.01 15.16
C ARG A 238 1.50 3.55 15.05
N ARG A 239 1.23 3.10 13.83
CA ARG A 239 0.90 1.68 13.58
C ARG A 239 2.16 0.83 13.65
N VAL A 240 2.18 -0.11 14.57
CA VAL A 240 3.22 -1.13 14.74
C VAL A 240 2.58 -2.52 14.72
N LEU A 241 3.36 -3.57 14.50
CA LEU A 241 2.87 -4.96 14.49
C LEU A 241 2.02 -5.24 15.73
N LEU A 242 0.85 -5.87 15.52
CA LEU A 242 0.05 -6.40 16.61
C LEU A 242 0.73 -7.67 17.13
N MET A 243 1.23 -7.60 18.37
CA MET A 243 2.04 -8.64 18.99
C MET A 243 1.39 -9.17 20.27
N GLN A 244 1.61 -10.46 20.53
CA GLN A 244 1.30 -11.14 21.79
C GLN A 244 2.48 -11.99 22.26
N ASN A 245 2.41 -12.48 23.50
CA ASN A 245 3.42 -13.36 24.10
C ASN A 245 4.84 -12.82 23.90
N GLU A 246 5.06 -11.57 24.37
CA GLU A 246 6.36 -10.89 24.29
C GLU A 246 6.92 -10.80 22.85
N GLY A 247 6.04 -10.68 21.85
CA GLY A 247 6.43 -10.53 20.44
C GLY A 247 6.57 -11.85 19.67
N GLN A 248 6.30 -12.99 20.30
CA GLN A 248 6.38 -14.29 19.63
C GLN A 248 5.16 -14.61 18.76
N VAL A 249 4.03 -13.96 19.01
CA VAL A 249 2.78 -14.18 18.28
C VAL A 249 2.42 -12.92 17.51
N LEU A 250 2.17 -13.09 16.21
CA LEU A 250 1.65 -12.08 15.31
C LEU A 250 0.28 -12.50 14.78
N PHE A 251 -0.42 -11.59 14.13
CA PHE A 251 -1.72 -11.85 13.51
C PHE A 251 -1.68 -11.52 12.03
N LEU A 252 -2.40 -12.32 11.23
CA LEU A 252 -2.52 -12.17 9.79
C LEU A 252 -4.00 -12.08 9.42
N THR A 253 -4.34 -11.20 8.48
CA THR A 253 -5.64 -11.22 7.80
C THR A 253 -5.46 -11.27 6.31
N GLY A 254 -6.38 -11.92 5.59
CA GLY A 254 -6.26 -12.06 4.14
C GLY A 254 -7.60 -12.27 3.48
N ARG A 255 -7.64 -12.11 2.15
CA ARG A 255 -8.85 -12.33 1.34
C ARG A 255 -9.29 -13.80 1.31
N GLY A 256 -8.35 -14.73 1.50
CA GLY A 256 -8.60 -16.16 1.58
C GLY A 256 -9.28 -16.75 0.35
N ALA A 257 -8.75 -16.45 -0.84
CA ALA A 257 -9.25 -16.96 -2.11
C ALA A 257 -9.42 -18.49 -2.07
N SER A 258 -10.55 -18.96 -2.58
CA SER A 258 -10.92 -20.39 -2.59
C SER A 258 -11.80 -20.72 -3.81
N PRO A 259 -12.02 -22.01 -4.14
CA PRO A 259 -12.96 -22.41 -5.18
C PRO A 259 -14.38 -21.84 -4.97
N GLU A 260 -14.78 -21.60 -3.74
CA GLU A 260 -16.08 -21.04 -3.37
C GLU A 260 -16.10 -19.49 -3.35
N GLY A 261 -15.05 -18.84 -3.88
CA GLY A 261 -14.85 -17.40 -3.84
C GLY A 261 -13.89 -16.94 -2.74
N ASP A 262 -13.79 -15.63 -2.51
CA ASP A 262 -12.96 -15.10 -1.42
C ASP A 262 -13.60 -15.43 -0.06
N ARG A 263 -12.82 -16.05 0.84
CA ARG A 263 -13.20 -16.41 2.21
C ARG A 263 -12.22 -15.79 3.20
N PRO A 264 -12.39 -14.49 3.53
CA PRO A 264 -11.45 -13.79 4.38
C PRO A 264 -11.23 -14.48 5.72
N PHE A 265 -10.08 -14.26 6.34
CA PHE A 265 -9.70 -14.97 7.55
C PHE A 265 -8.92 -14.11 8.54
N VAL A 266 -8.84 -14.62 9.77
CA VAL A 266 -7.89 -14.16 10.80
C VAL A 266 -7.08 -15.36 11.25
N ASP A 267 -5.76 -15.24 11.14
CA ASP A 267 -4.79 -16.25 11.54
C ASP A 267 -3.88 -15.72 12.66
N GLN A 268 -3.51 -16.61 13.57
CA GLN A 268 -2.42 -16.40 14.52
C GLN A 268 -1.14 -17.01 13.95
N TYR A 269 -0.04 -16.27 13.98
CA TYR A 269 1.26 -16.70 13.47
C TYR A 269 2.29 -16.74 14.59
N HIS A 270 2.83 -17.91 14.89
CA HIS A 270 3.87 -18.09 15.89
C HIS A 270 5.25 -17.91 15.24
N LEU A 271 5.88 -16.75 15.48
CA LEU A 271 7.09 -16.30 14.81
C LEU A 271 8.30 -17.25 15.00
N PRO A 272 8.59 -17.80 16.20
CA PRO A 272 9.71 -18.72 16.38
C PRO A 272 9.59 -20.01 15.55
N THR A 273 8.40 -20.62 15.50
CA THR A 273 8.18 -21.91 14.82
C THR A 273 7.67 -21.78 13.40
N GLY A 274 7.15 -20.61 13.00
CA GLY A 274 6.47 -20.41 11.73
C GLY A 274 5.10 -21.07 11.63
N LYS A 275 4.53 -21.55 12.75
CA LYS A 275 3.22 -22.20 12.77
C LYS A 275 2.10 -21.17 12.65
N THR A 276 1.19 -21.39 11.70
CA THR A 276 -0.04 -20.61 11.55
C THR A 276 -1.23 -21.40 12.12
N THR A 277 -2.14 -20.72 12.82
CA THR A 277 -3.39 -21.27 13.34
C THR A 277 -4.57 -20.40 12.91
N ARG A 278 -5.54 -21.00 12.22
CA ARG A 278 -6.78 -20.32 11.83
C ARG A 278 -7.63 -20.03 13.05
N LEU A 279 -7.84 -18.75 13.36
CA LEU A 279 -8.74 -18.34 14.44
C LEU A 279 -10.17 -18.22 13.93
N TRP A 280 -10.36 -17.66 12.74
CA TRP A 280 -11.68 -17.44 12.17
C TRP A 280 -11.62 -17.34 10.64
N ARG A 281 -12.71 -17.75 9.96
CA ARG A 281 -12.90 -17.61 8.52
C ARG A 281 -14.32 -17.14 8.21
N SER A 282 -14.47 -16.29 7.20
CA SER A 282 -15.76 -15.93 6.63
C SER A 282 -16.47 -17.14 6.04
N GLU A 283 -17.79 -17.22 6.23
CA GLU A 283 -18.63 -18.32 5.76
C GLU A 283 -19.84 -17.81 4.99
N ALA A 284 -20.27 -18.57 3.97
CA ALA A 284 -21.46 -18.25 3.20
C ALA A 284 -22.71 -18.29 4.11
N PRO A 285 -23.74 -17.47 3.83
CA PRO A 285 -23.88 -16.59 2.65
C PRO A 285 -23.20 -15.22 2.78
N TYR A 286 -22.42 -15.00 3.84
CA TYR A 286 -21.85 -13.69 4.14
C TYR A 286 -20.43 -13.55 3.61
N TYR A 287 -20.13 -12.36 3.09
CA TYR A 287 -18.77 -11.89 2.93
C TYR A 287 -18.44 -11.03 4.16
N GLU A 288 -17.52 -11.52 4.98
CA GLU A 288 -17.11 -10.85 6.20
C GLU A 288 -15.59 -10.79 6.27
N TYR A 289 -15.03 -9.68 6.71
CA TYR A 289 -13.60 -9.55 6.96
C TYR A 289 -13.32 -8.75 8.23
N ALA A 290 -12.19 -9.05 8.87
CA ALA A 290 -11.71 -8.29 10.01
C ALA A 290 -11.22 -6.90 9.56
N VAL A 291 -11.73 -5.87 10.21
CA VAL A 291 -11.33 -4.48 10.05
C VAL A 291 -10.23 -4.13 11.05
N ALA A 292 -10.34 -4.67 12.26
CA ALA A 292 -9.33 -4.55 13.31
C ALA A 292 -9.50 -5.68 14.33
N ILE A 293 -8.40 -6.19 14.88
CA ILE A 293 -8.42 -7.04 16.08
C ILE A 293 -8.40 -6.10 17.29
N LEU A 294 -9.51 -6.06 18.04
CA LEU A 294 -9.71 -5.12 19.15
C LEU A 294 -9.07 -5.62 20.44
N ASP A 295 -9.20 -6.92 20.69
CA ASP A 295 -8.65 -7.58 21.87
C ASP A 295 -8.17 -8.97 21.46
N PRO A 296 -6.88 -9.12 21.12
CA PRO A 296 -6.34 -10.41 20.70
C PRO A 296 -6.35 -11.45 21.84
N GLU A 297 -6.28 -11.02 23.12
CA GLU A 297 -6.26 -11.93 24.29
C GLU A 297 -7.60 -12.64 24.45
N ASN A 298 -8.69 -11.91 24.25
CA ASN A 298 -10.05 -12.47 24.30
C ASN A 298 -10.59 -12.88 22.93
N GLY A 299 -9.84 -12.63 21.85
CA GLY A 299 -10.22 -12.94 20.48
C GLY A 299 -11.36 -12.06 19.96
N THR A 300 -11.42 -10.80 20.36
CA THR A 300 -12.45 -9.85 19.90
C THR A 300 -11.94 -9.05 18.71
N ALA A 301 -12.74 -8.98 17.64
CA ALA A 301 -12.44 -8.22 16.43
C ALA A 301 -13.64 -7.36 16.01
N LEU A 302 -13.35 -6.22 15.37
CA LEU A 302 -14.30 -5.47 14.58
C LEU A 302 -14.31 -6.09 13.17
N THR A 303 -15.46 -6.53 12.69
CA THR A 303 -15.63 -7.06 11.34
C THR A 303 -16.61 -6.19 10.54
N ARG A 304 -16.45 -6.19 9.21
CA ARG A 304 -17.45 -5.67 8.27
C ARG A 304 -18.04 -6.85 7.53
N ARG A 305 -19.36 -6.98 7.55
CA ARG A 305 -20.12 -8.12 7.03
C ARG A 305 -21.20 -7.63 6.08
N GLU A 306 -21.31 -8.29 4.93
CA GLU A 306 -22.30 -8.03 3.89
C GLU A 306 -22.75 -9.33 3.22
N ALA A 307 -23.85 -9.26 2.48
CA ALA A 307 -24.34 -10.35 1.63
C ALA A 307 -24.94 -9.77 0.35
N ASN A 308 -25.30 -10.62 -0.62
CA ASN A 308 -25.93 -10.16 -1.86
C ASN A 308 -27.25 -9.39 -1.65
N TYR A 309 -27.86 -9.53 -0.47
CA TYR A 309 -29.14 -8.93 -0.08
C TYR A 309 -29.02 -8.05 1.18
N GLU A 310 -27.83 -7.91 1.77
CA GLU A 310 -27.61 -7.10 2.98
C GLU A 310 -26.47 -6.11 2.74
N PRO A 311 -26.70 -4.80 2.94
CA PRO A 311 -25.64 -3.81 2.83
C PRO A 311 -24.61 -4.02 3.95
N PRO A 312 -23.37 -3.58 3.71
CA PRO A 312 -22.28 -3.73 4.67
C PRO A 312 -22.56 -3.02 5.99
N ASN A 313 -22.46 -3.78 7.08
CA ASN A 313 -22.52 -3.27 8.45
C ASN A 313 -21.34 -3.77 9.28
N TYR A 314 -21.07 -3.08 10.38
CA TYR A 314 -19.97 -3.39 11.29
C TYR A 314 -20.47 -4.15 12.51
N PHE A 315 -19.68 -5.13 12.92
CA PHE A 315 -19.99 -6.03 14.03
C PHE A 315 -18.78 -6.19 14.93
N VAL A 316 -19.01 -6.32 16.23
CA VAL A 316 -18.03 -6.86 17.16
C VAL A 316 -18.21 -8.37 17.19
N ARG A 317 -17.18 -9.11 16.81
CA ARG A 317 -17.14 -10.56 16.74
C ARG A 317 -16.13 -11.12 17.74
N ASN A 318 -16.51 -12.17 18.46
CA ASN A 318 -15.55 -13.05 19.12
C ASN A 318 -15.11 -14.17 18.15
N LEU A 319 -13.84 -14.20 17.81
CA LEU A 319 -13.22 -15.14 16.87
C LEU A 319 -13.20 -16.58 17.40
N ARG A 320 -13.29 -16.78 18.73
CA ARG A 320 -13.25 -18.11 19.37
C ARG A 320 -14.63 -18.70 19.57
N THR A 321 -15.58 -17.90 20.07
CA THR A 321 -16.94 -18.36 20.41
C THR A 321 -17.95 -18.14 19.30
N GLY A 322 -17.63 -17.28 18.32
CA GLY A 322 -18.55 -16.88 17.26
C GLY A 322 -19.59 -15.83 17.67
N ALA A 323 -19.60 -15.38 18.93
CA ALA A 323 -20.50 -14.34 19.41
C ALA A 323 -20.39 -13.08 18.54
N LEU A 324 -21.53 -12.50 18.16
CA LEU A 324 -21.61 -11.42 17.18
C LEU A 324 -22.58 -10.34 17.65
N THR A 325 -22.12 -9.09 17.72
CA THR A 325 -22.94 -7.93 18.11
C THR A 325 -22.85 -6.87 17.02
N GLN A 326 -23.98 -6.47 16.46
CA GLN A 326 -24.05 -5.43 15.43
C GLN A 326 -23.85 -4.04 16.04
N ILE A 327 -23.02 -3.22 15.41
CA ILE A 327 -22.68 -1.87 15.87
C ILE A 327 -23.32 -0.80 14.99
N THR A 328 -23.39 -1.03 13.68
CA THR A 328 -24.00 -0.09 12.73
C THR A 328 -25.26 -0.68 12.11
N HIS A 329 -26.17 0.19 11.68
CA HIS A 329 -27.43 -0.19 11.05
C HIS A 329 -27.66 0.65 9.79
N PHE A 330 -26.70 0.61 8.87
CA PHE A 330 -26.81 1.30 7.60
C PHE A 330 -27.92 0.65 6.75
N PRO A 331 -28.94 1.42 6.33
CA PRO A 331 -29.98 0.92 5.44
C PRO A 331 -29.40 0.65 4.05
N ASN A 332 -30.14 -0.10 3.22
CA ASN A 332 -29.75 -0.31 1.83
C ASN A 332 -29.85 1.01 1.06
N PRO A 333 -28.75 1.59 0.54
CA PRO A 333 -28.81 2.87 -0.18
C PRO A 333 -29.41 2.71 -1.59
N TYR A 334 -29.64 1.48 -2.06
CA TYR A 334 -30.11 1.13 -3.39
C TYR A 334 -31.40 0.32 -3.34
N GLU A 335 -32.39 0.76 -2.55
CA GLU A 335 -33.69 0.07 -2.46
C GLU A 335 -34.34 -0.13 -3.83
N SER A 336 -34.20 0.84 -4.74
CA SER A 336 -34.71 0.75 -6.12
C SER A 336 -34.09 -0.35 -6.98
N LEU A 337 -32.93 -0.90 -6.57
CA LEU A 337 -32.25 -2.00 -7.25
C LEU A 337 -32.53 -3.36 -6.60
N GLN A 338 -33.33 -3.42 -5.53
CA GLN A 338 -33.71 -4.69 -4.95
C GLN A 338 -34.51 -5.53 -5.95
N GLY A 339 -34.22 -6.83 -6.01
CA GLY A 339 -34.87 -7.76 -6.93
C GLY A 339 -34.38 -7.72 -8.38
N VAL A 340 -33.38 -6.87 -8.71
CA VAL A 340 -32.69 -6.92 -10.01
C VAL A 340 -32.12 -8.32 -10.24
N THR A 341 -32.43 -8.89 -11.40
CA THR A 341 -31.90 -10.19 -11.79
C THR A 341 -30.65 -10.01 -12.65
N LYS A 342 -29.74 -10.98 -12.55
CA LYS A 342 -28.49 -11.00 -13.32
C LYS A 342 -28.51 -12.19 -14.26
N GLU A 343 -28.10 -11.95 -15.51
CA GLU A 343 -27.93 -12.97 -16.53
C GLU A 343 -26.51 -12.90 -17.09
N PHE A 344 -25.83 -14.03 -17.16
CA PHE A 344 -24.54 -14.12 -17.84
C PHE A 344 -24.78 -14.30 -19.32
N ILE A 345 -24.25 -13.38 -20.13
CA ILE A 345 -24.36 -13.43 -21.58
C ILE A 345 -22.99 -13.74 -22.19
N GLN A 346 -23.00 -14.60 -23.21
CA GLN A 346 -21.84 -14.94 -24.02
C GLN A 346 -22.20 -14.72 -25.49
N PHE A 347 -21.34 -14.03 -26.23
CA PHE A 347 -21.56 -13.76 -27.64
C PHE A 347 -20.23 -13.69 -28.39
N LYS A 348 -20.28 -14.01 -29.68
CA LYS A 348 -19.11 -13.99 -30.56
C LYS A 348 -19.08 -12.69 -31.35
N ARG A 349 -17.97 -11.95 -31.27
CA ARG A 349 -17.74 -10.78 -32.13
C ARG A 349 -17.51 -11.23 -33.57
N ALA A 350 -17.76 -10.35 -34.54
CA ALA A 350 -17.64 -10.65 -35.97
C ALA A 350 -16.25 -11.16 -36.41
N ASP A 351 -15.18 -10.85 -35.65
CA ASP A 351 -13.82 -11.32 -35.89
C ASP A 351 -13.47 -12.64 -35.15
N GLY A 352 -14.48 -13.32 -34.60
CA GLY A 352 -14.33 -14.64 -33.98
C GLY A 352 -14.00 -14.63 -32.49
N VAL A 353 -13.76 -13.46 -31.89
CA VAL A 353 -13.45 -13.31 -30.46
C VAL A 353 -14.69 -13.58 -29.60
N ASP A 354 -14.55 -14.47 -28.62
CA ASP A 354 -15.57 -14.74 -27.61
C ASP A 354 -15.61 -13.60 -26.58
N LEU A 355 -16.78 -12.99 -26.40
CA LEU A 355 -17.05 -11.94 -25.43
C LEU A 355 -18.07 -12.42 -24.41
N THR A 356 -17.92 -11.94 -23.19
CA THR A 356 -18.82 -12.24 -22.08
C THR A 356 -19.26 -10.95 -21.40
N GLY A 357 -20.43 -10.97 -20.77
CA GLY A 357 -20.97 -9.85 -20.04
C GLY A 357 -21.98 -10.30 -18.99
N THR A 358 -22.31 -9.40 -18.06
CA THR A 358 -23.42 -9.60 -17.12
C THR A 358 -24.49 -8.59 -17.44
N LEU A 359 -25.65 -9.07 -17.88
CA LEU A 359 -26.85 -8.27 -18.09
C LEU A 359 -27.61 -8.19 -16.77
N TYR A 360 -28.03 -6.98 -16.42
CA TYR A 360 -28.85 -6.71 -15.24
C TYR A 360 -30.24 -6.28 -15.72
N LEU A 361 -31.27 -6.97 -15.26
CA LEU A 361 -32.66 -6.69 -15.64
C LEU A 361 -33.41 -6.09 -14.43
N PRO A 362 -34.31 -5.10 -14.67
CA PRO A 362 -35.15 -4.56 -13.60
C PRO A 362 -35.93 -5.66 -12.88
N ALA A 363 -36.23 -5.41 -11.60
CA ALA A 363 -36.97 -6.36 -10.78
C ALA A 363 -38.33 -6.71 -11.42
N GLY A 364 -38.59 -8.00 -11.60
CA GLY A 364 -39.84 -8.50 -12.18
C GLY A 364 -40.02 -8.25 -13.68
N TYR A 365 -38.97 -7.85 -14.40
CA TYR A 365 -39.01 -7.71 -15.86
C TYR A 365 -39.37 -9.04 -16.53
N ASP A 366 -40.34 -9.00 -17.42
CA ASP A 366 -40.77 -10.11 -18.26
C ASP A 366 -40.73 -9.67 -19.72
N LYS A 367 -39.95 -10.37 -20.54
CA LYS A 367 -39.72 -10.00 -21.94
C LYS A 367 -41.01 -10.02 -22.78
N GLU A 368 -41.91 -10.95 -22.52
CA GLU A 368 -43.14 -11.12 -23.30
C GLU A 368 -44.17 -10.03 -22.93
N ARG A 369 -44.22 -9.65 -21.65
CA ARG A 369 -45.10 -8.59 -21.14
C ARG A 369 -44.56 -7.19 -21.44
N ASP A 370 -43.28 -6.96 -21.20
CA ASP A 370 -42.69 -5.60 -21.12
C ASP A 370 -41.97 -5.18 -22.40
N GLY A 371 -41.59 -6.13 -23.26
CA GLY A 371 -40.89 -5.85 -24.51
C GLY A 371 -39.47 -5.26 -24.30
N PRO A 372 -38.84 -4.71 -25.35
CA PRO A 372 -37.46 -4.24 -25.28
C PRO A 372 -37.30 -3.00 -24.38
N LEU A 373 -36.24 -3.00 -23.56
CA LEU A 373 -35.86 -1.87 -22.70
C LEU A 373 -34.65 -1.10 -23.26
N PRO A 374 -34.51 0.20 -22.94
CA PRO A 374 -33.26 0.93 -23.13
C PRO A 374 -32.10 0.24 -22.39
N VAL A 375 -30.94 0.15 -23.04
CA VAL A 375 -29.74 -0.48 -22.47
C VAL A 375 -28.66 0.56 -22.22
N PHE A 376 -28.12 0.56 -21.01
CA PHE A 376 -26.85 1.22 -20.70
C PHE A 376 -25.73 0.17 -20.71
N MET A 377 -24.75 0.36 -21.59
CA MET A 377 -23.60 -0.54 -21.70
C MET A 377 -22.39 0.07 -21.01
N TRP A 378 -21.89 -0.62 -19.98
CA TRP A 378 -20.64 -0.26 -19.32
C TRP A 378 -19.55 -1.25 -19.73
N ALA A 379 -18.49 -0.74 -20.35
CA ALA A 379 -17.34 -1.53 -20.78
C ALA A 379 -16.06 -0.94 -20.18
N TYR A 380 -15.25 -1.79 -19.56
CA TYR A 380 -13.92 -1.41 -19.08
C TYR A 380 -12.91 -2.49 -19.51
N PRO A 381 -11.86 -2.13 -20.26
CA PRO A 381 -10.90 -3.11 -20.76
C PRO A 381 -10.10 -3.70 -19.59
N ARG A 382 -10.00 -5.03 -19.55
CA ARG A 382 -9.01 -5.73 -18.73
C ARG A 382 -7.94 -6.29 -19.65
N GLU A 383 -6.70 -5.90 -19.42
CA GLU A 383 -5.54 -6.51 -20.08
C GLU A 383 -5.12 -7.74 -19.29
N TYR A 384 -5.18 -8.91 -19.94
CA TYR A 384 -4.61 -10.14 -19.42
C TYR A 384 -3.28 -10.41 -20.12
N LYS A 385 -2.26 -10.84 -19.37
CA LYS A 385 -0.95 -11.21 -19.94
C LYS A 385 -0.91 -12.65 -20.45
N ASP A 386 -1.74 -13.49 -19.87
CA ASP A 386 -1.95 -14.89 -20.25
C ASP A 386 -3.46 -15.16 -20.27
N ALA A 387 -3.88 -16.14 -21.08
CA ALA A 387 -5.28 -16.48 -21.34
C ALA A 387 -6.00 -17.10 -20.13
#